data_AF-A0A9W4GBU9-F1
#
_entry.id   AF-A0A9W4GBU9-F1
#
_cell.length_a   1.000
_cell.length_b   1.000
_cell.length_c   1.000
_cell.angle_alpha   90.00
_cell.angle_beta   90.00
_cell.angle_gamma   90.00
#
_symmetry.space_group_name_H-M   'P 1'
#
loop_
_entity.id
_entity.type
_entity.pdbx_description
1 polymer ?
#
loop_
_entity_poly.entity_id
_entity_poly.type
_entity_poly.pdbx_seq_one_letter_code
_entity_poly.pdbx_strand_id
1 'polypeptide(L)'
;MSKTQARVEGINQQVVRADLRIPVEMYAQLEAIANEQGMKKHHITGRPMVSPVILELLEIGLHHYSSQNRLGGDSTGLVPDTIPGKQLDIEALKAELLGQLREELVTLANSITEKK
;
A
#
# COMPACT_ATOMS: atom_id res chain seq x y z
N MET A 1 12.80 -44.26 -27.99
CA MET A 1 13.52 -43.22 -27.22
C MET A 1 12.49 -42.30 -26.59
N SER A 2 12.09 -42.61 -25.36
CA SER A 2 11.04 -41.90 -24.62
C SER A 2 11.63 -40.63 -23.98
N LYS A 3 11.02 -39.47 -24.23
CA LYS A 3 11.26 -38.25 -23.45
C LYS A 3 10.01 -37.99 -22.63
N THR A 4 10.00 -38.53 -21.41
CA THR A 4 9.13 -38.11 -20.32
C THR A 4 9.51 -36.68 -19.96
N GLN A 5 8.76 -35.68 -20.43
CA GLN A 5 8.84 -34.33 -19.88
C GLN A 5 7.93 -34.27 -18.66
N ALA A 6 8.55 -33.92 -17.53
CA ALA A 6 7.92 -33.74 -16.24
C ALA A 6 6.73 -32.79 -16.35
N ARG A 7 5.57 -33.26 -15.90
CA ARG A 7 4.40 -32.44 -15.61
C ARG A 7 4.77 -31.52 -14.45
N VAL A 8 5.16 -30.29 -14.77
CA VAL A 8 5.16 -29.20 -13.80
C VAL A 8 3.70 -28.99 -13.43
N GLU A 9 3.32 -29.35 -12.21
CA GLU A 9 2.00 -29.04 -11.66
C GLU A 9 1.88 -27.51 -11.64
N GLY A 10 1.19 -26.98 -12.65
CA GLY A 10 0.96 -25.56 -12.78
C GLY A 10 0.16 -25.08 -11.58
N ILE A 11 0.76 -24.20 -10.79
CA ILE A 11 0.04 -23.31 -9.89
C ILE A 11 -1.07 -22.70 -10.75
N ASN A 12 -2.32 -22.94 -10.38
CA ASN A 12 -3.48 -22.55 -11.14
C ASN A 12 -3.54 -21.00 -11.18
N GLN A 13 -2.90 -20.38 -12.17
CA GLN A 13 -2.92 -18.94 -12.43
C GLN A 13 -4.30 -18.53 -12.98
N GLN A 14 -5.36 -18.83 -12.24
CA GLN A 14 -6.71 -18.44 -12.60
C GLN A 14 -6.83 -16.92 -12.43
N VAL A 15 -6.52 -16.19 -13.50
CA VAL A 15 -6.78 -14.76 -13.58
C VAL A 15 -8.29 -14.58 -13.70
N VAL A 16 -8.89 -13.92 -12.72
CA VAL A 16 -10.30 -13.54 -12.75
C VAL A 16 -10.40 -12.09 -13.20
N ARG A 17 -11.29 -11.83 -14.17
CA ARG A 17 -11.63 -10.45 -14.55
C ARG A 17 -12.59 -9.88 -13.52
N ALA A 18 -12.25 -8.72 -12.97
CA ALA A 18 -13.14 -7.93 -12.11
C ALA A 18 -13.61 -6.70 -12.88
N ASP A 19 -14.94 -6.51 -12.96
CA ASP A 19 -15.54 -5.28 -13.46
C ASP A 19 -16.01 -4.43 -12.27
N LEU A 20 -15.51 -3.20 -12.18
CA LEU A 20 -15.74 -2.30 -11.04
C LEU A 20 -16.49 -1.04 -11.48
N ARG A 21 -17.41 -0.56 -10.64
CA ARG A 21 -18.05 0.75 -10.77
C ARG A 21 -17.57 1.66 -9.64
N ILE A 22 -17.02 2.82 -9.99
CA ILE A 22 -16.54 3.83 -9.04
C ILE A 22 -17.06 5.23 -9.40
N PRO A 23 -17.11 6.16 -8.43
CA PRO A 23 -17.41 7.56 -8.70
C PRO A 23 -16.45 8.18 -9.72
N VAL A 24 -16.96 9.11 -10.53
CA VAL A 24 -16.19 9.77 -11.59
C VAL A 24 -14.98 10.51 -11.02
N GLU A 25 -15.13 11.16 -9.87
CA GLU A 25 -14.06 11.88 -9.18
C GLU A 25 -12.90 10.97 -8.79
N MET A 26 -13.21 9.78 -8.28
CA MET A 26 -12.21 8.77 -7.93
C MET A 26 -11.48 8.26 -9.18
N TYR A 27 -12.22 8.01 -10.26
CA TYR A 27 -11.61 7.63 -11.53
C TYR A 27 -10.66 8.71 -12.07
N ALA A 28 -11.01 10.00 -11.94
CA ALA A 28 -10.14 11.11 -12.32
C ALA A 28 -8.84 11.15 -11.49
N GLN A 29 -8.92 10.86 -10.18
CA GLN A 29 -7.73 10.73 -9.33
C GLN A 29 -6.83 9.55 -9.76
N LEU A 30 -7.43 8.41 -10.12
CA LEU A 30 -6.69 7.27 -10.66
C LEU A 30 -5.98 7.62 -11.97
N GLU A 31 -6.62 8.39 -12.87
CA GLU A 31 -5.97 8.87 -14.10
C GLU A 31 -4.82 9.84 -13.80
N ALA A 32 -4.94 10.71 -12.79
CA ALA A 32 -3.86 11.59 -12.37
C ALA A 32 -2.64 10.80 -11.88
N ILE A 33 -2.85 9.85 -10.96
CA ILE A 33 -1.79 8.97 -10.45
C ILE A 33 -1.13 8.18 -11.59
N ALA A 34 -1.94 7.61 -12.49
CA ALA A 34 -1.41 6.86 -13.63
C ALA A 34 -0.56 7.72 -14.57
N ASN A 35 -0.91 9.00 -14.77
CA ASN A 35 -0.09 9.93 -15.54
C ASN A 35 1.22 10.28 -14.83
N GLU A 36 1.18 10.54 -13.52
CA GLU A 36 2.37 10.84 -12.71
C GLU A 36 3.37 9.67 -12.72
N GLN A 37 2.88 8.43 -12.67
CA GLN A 37 3.70 7.23 -12.76
C GLN A 37 4.12 6.88 -14.21
N GLY A 38 3.73 7.68 -15.21
CA GLY A 38 4.10 7.45 -16.60
C GLY A 38 3.48 6.19 -17.22
N MET A 39 2.28 5.82 -16.80
CA MET A 39 1.60 4.61 -17.29
C MET A 39 1.33 4.67 -18.80
N LYS A 40 1.34 3.50 -19.44
CA LYS A 40 1.03 3.38 -20.86
C LYS A 40 -0.38 3.91 -21.14
N LYS A 41 -0.52 4.64 -22.24
CA LYS A 41 -1.83 5.10 -22.70
C LYS A 41 -2.54 4.00 -23.49
N HIS A 42 -3.84 3.87 -23.28
CA HIS A 42 -4.66 2.96 -24.04
C HIS A 42 -4.75 3.45 -25.50
N HIS A 43 -4.39 2.59 -26.44
CA HIS A 43 -4.22 2.94 -27.85
C HIS A 43 -5.49 3.49 -28.52
N ILE A 44 -6.69 3.16 -28.03
CA ILE A 44 -7.96 3.64 -28.60
C ILE A 44 -8.40 4.96 -27.97
N THR A 45 -8.31 5.08 -26.65
CA THR A 45 -8.90 6.21 -25.92
C THR A 45 -7.89 7.33 -25.65
N GLY A 46 -6.59 7.06 -25.80
CA GLY A 46 -5.51 7.99 -25.47
C GLY A 46 -5.35 8.26 -23.97
N ARG A 47 -6.19 7.66 -23.14
CA ARG A 47 -6.19 7.81 -21.68
C ARG A 47 -5.15 6.89 -21.05
N PRO A 48 -4.56 7.25 -19.90
CA PRO A 48 -3.64 6.36 -19.19
C PRO A 48 -4.36 5.06 -18.79
N MET A 49 -3.65 3.93 -18.86
CA MET A 49 -4.16 2.66 -18.35
C MET A 49 -4.16 2.70 -16.82
N VAL A 50 -5.35 2.72 -16.22
CA VAL A 50 -5.51 2.79 -14.76
C VAL A 50 -5.49 1.42 -14.06
N SER A 51 -5.64 0.31 -14.80
CA SER A 51 -5.71 -1.03 -14.20
C SER A 51 -4.51 -1.39 -13.31
N PRO A 52 -3.24 -1.11 -13.69
CA PRO A 52 -2.10 -1.38 -12.81
C PRO A 52 -2.17 -0.60 -11.50
N VAL A 53 -2.56 0.67 -11.56
CA VAL A 53 -2.71 1.54 -10.38
C VAL A 53 -3.82 1.02 -9.46
N ILE A 54 -4.95 0.58 -10.03
CA ILE A 54 -6.04 -0.02 -9.25
C ILE A 54 -5.56 -1.27 -8.51
N LEU A 55 -4.78 -2.14 -9.17
CA LEU A 55 -4.26 -3.36 -8.54
C LEU A 55 -3.29 -3.04 -7.40
N GLU A 56 -2.38 -2.08 -7.61
CA GLU A 56 -1.44 -1.62 -6.57
C GLU A 56 -2.18 -1.07 -5.35
N LEU A 57 -3.18 -0.19 -5.57
CA LEU A 57 -3.98 0.38 -4.48
C LEU A 57 -4.84 -0.67 -3.76
N LEU A 58 -5.35 -1.68 -4.49
CA LEU A 58 -6.05 -2.80 -3.88
C LEU A 58 -5.10 -3.64 -3.02
N GLU A 59 -3.87 -3.89 -3.47
CA GLU A 59 -2.86 -4.63 -2.70
C GLU A 59 -2.49 -3.88 -1.41
N ILE A 60 -2.24 -2.57 -1.51
CA ILE A 60 -2.01 -1.69 -0.35
C ILE A 60 -3.22 -1.72 0.60
N GLY A 61 -4.42 -1.58 0.05
CA GLY A 61 -5.66 -1.61 0.81
C GLY A 61 -5.89 -2.94 1.53
N LEU A 62 -5.62 -4.06 0.87
CA LEU A 62 -5.72 -5.40 1.44
C LEU A 62 -4.68 -5.62 2.54
N HIS A 63 -3.44 -5.19 2.33
CA HIS A 63 -2.38 -5.29 3.33
C HIS A 63 -2.69 -4.44 4.58
N HIS A 64 -3.23 -3.24 4.37
CA HIS A 64 -3.70 -2.39 5.46
C HIS A 64 -4.92 -3.02 6.18
N TYR A 65 -5.88 -3.56 5.44
CA TYR A 65 -7.06 -4.20 6.01
C TYR A 65 -6.71 -5.47 6.82
N SER A 66 -5.78 -6.30 6.33
CA SER A 66 -5.35 -7.52 7.03
C SER A 66 -4.53 -7.22 8.28
N SER A 67 -3.66 -6.20 8.23
CA SER A 67 -2.84 -5.79 9.39
C SER A 67 -3.66 -5.14 10.50
N GLN A 68 -4.85 -4.61 10.19
CA GLN A 68 -5.78 -4.07 11.18
C GLN A 68 -6.69 -5.11 11.85
N ASN A 69 -6.47 -6.41 11.62
CA ASN A 69 -7.12 -7.52 12.31
C ASN A 69 -8.67 -7.42 12.36
N ARG A 70 -9.32 -6.97 11.28
CA ARG A 70 -10.79 -7.02 11.14
C ARG A 70 -11.35 -8.40 10.79
N LEU A 71 -10.50 -9.42 10.66
CA LEU A 71 -10.91 -10.81 10.37
C LEU A 71 -11.13 -11.65 11.64
N GLY A 72 -11.04 -11.05 12.83
CA GLY A 72 -11.37 -11.69 14.11
C GLY A 72 -12.71 -11.22 14.66
N GLY A 73 -13.83 -11.48 13.98
CA GLY A 73 -15.14 -11.17 14.53
C GLY A 73 -16.28 -11.48 13.56
N ASP A 74 -16.97 -12.58 13.84
CA ASP A 74 -18.33 -12.96 13.49
C ASP A 74 -18.97 -12.43 12.20
N SER A 75 -19.40 -13.39 11.39
CA SER A 75 -20.17 -13.31 10.16
C SER A 75 -21.50 -12.54 10.31
N THR A 76 -21.45 -11.22 10.45
CA THR A 76 -22.62 -10.35 10.41
C THR A 76 -22.33 -9.11 9.56
N GLY A 77 -22.11 -9.33 8.26
CA GLY A 77 -22.58 -8.50 7.13
C GLY A 77 -22.45 -6.96 7.15
N LEU A 78 -21.73 -6.35 8.07
CA LEU A 78 -21.63 -4.90 8.21
C LEU A 78 -20.16 -4.52 8.09
N VAL A 79 -19.79 -4.09 6.89
CA VAL A 79 -18.57 -3.30 6.69
C VAL A 79 -18.73 -2.05 7.55
N PRO A 80 -17.86 -1.78 8.53
CA PRO A 80 -17.98 -0.58 9.33
C PRO A 80 -17.77 0.65 8.44
N ASP A 81 -18.72 1.58 8.42
CA ASP A 81 -18.68 2.86 7.68
C ASP A 81 -17.48 3.75 8.06
N THR A 82 -16.79 3.41 9.15
CA THR A 82 -15.57 4.05 9.60
C THR A 82 -14.38 3.12 9.39
N ILE A 83 -13.43 3.57 8.56
CA ILE A 83 -12.06 3.07 8.58
C ILE A 83 -11.54 3.32 10.01
N PRO A 84 -11.06 2.31 10.75
CA PRO A 84 -10.39 2.57 12.00
C PRO A 84 -9.04 3.15 11.62
N GLY A 85 -9.01 4.48 11.45
CA GLY A 85 -7.76 5.19 11.46
C GLY A 85 -7.11 4.86 12.78
N LYS A 86 -5.97 4.16 12.75
CA LYS A 86 -5.03 4.22 13.85
C LYS A 86 -4.66 5.70 13.89
N GLN A 87 -5.34 6.48 14.74
CA GLN A 87 -5.02 7.87 14.96
C GLN A 87 -3.64 7.82 15.63
N LEU A 88 -2.60 7.80 14.80
CA LEU A 88 -1.24 7.96 15.25
C LEU A 88 -1.23 9.33 15.91
N ASP A 89 -1.06 9.33 17.23
CA ASP A 89 -0.96 10.56 17.98
C ASP A 89 0.33 11.26 17.55
N ILE A 90 0.18 12.21 16.63
CA ILE A 90 1.29 12.95 16.02
C ILE A 90 2.12 13.64 17.11
N GLU A 91 1.48 14.05 18.21
CA GLU A 91 2.18 14.67 19.34
C GLU A 91 3.04 13.65 20.10
N ALA A 92 2.59 12.41 20.24
CA ALA A 92 3.39 11.33 20.83
C ALA A 92 4.62 10.99 19.97
N LEU A 93 4.44 10.86 18.65
CA LEU A 93 5.54 10.64 17.69
C LEU A 93 6.55 11.79 17.70
N LYS A 94 6.07 13.03 17.79
CA LYS A 94 6.91 14.23 17.87
C LYS A 94 7.71 14.27 19.16
N ALA A 95 7.11 13.89 20.29
CA ALA A 95 7.80 13.83 21.58
C ALA A 95 8.92 12.78 21.57
N GLU A 96 8.66 11.61 20.98
CA GLU A 96 9.66 10.54 20.84
C GLU A 96 10.85 10.97 19.97
N LEU A 97 10.58 11.54 18.80
CA LEU A 97 11.64 12.02 17.90
C LEU A 97 12.49 13.14 18.52
N LEU A 98 11.86 14.07 19.26
CA LEU A 98 12.58 15.11 19.99
C LEU A 98 13.44 14.54 21.12
N GLY A 99 13.01 13.43 21.75
CA GLY A 99 13.81 12.70 22.73
C GLY A 99 15.08 12.13 22.11
N GLN A 100 14.94 11.41 21.00
CA GLN A 100 16.07 10.83 20.27
C GLN A 100 17.07 11.91 19.81
N LEU A 101 16.58 13.01 19.25
CA LEU A 101 17.45 14.11 18.81
C LEU A 101 18.24 14.74 19.97
N ARG A 102 17.62 14.86 21.15
CA ARG A 102 18.31 15.38 22.35
C ARG A 102 19.41 14.44 22.81
N GLU A 103 19.18 13.13 22.79
CA GLU A 103 20.20 12.13 23.15
C GLU A 103 21.38 12.15 22.17
N GLU A 104 21.11 12.26 20.86
CA GLU A 104 22.16 12.41 19.84
C GLU A 104 22.98 13.70 20.03
N LEU A 105 22.33 14.81 20.36
CA LEU A 105 23.04 16.07 20.62
C LEU A 105 23.91 16.00 21.89
N VAL A 106 23.46 15.31 22.94
CA VAL A 106 24.24 15.11 24.16
C VAL A 106 25.45 14.22 23.90
N THR A 107 25.28 13.12 23.15
CA THR A 107 26.39 12.24 22.78
C THR A 107 27.41 12.97 21.90
N LEU A 108 26.96 13.77 20.93
CA LEU A 108 27.84 14.59 20.10
C LEU A 108 28.58 15.64 20.95
N ALA A 109 27.90 16.35 21.84
CA ALA A 109 28.51 17.34 22.72
C ALA A 109 29.62 16.72 23.61
N ASN A 110 29.34 15.56 24.20
CA ASN A 110 30.30 14.83 25.03
C ASN A 110 31.53 14.38 24.20
N SER A 111 31.31 13.92 22.97
CA SER A 111 32.41 13.53 22.06
C SER A 111 33.31 14.69 21.64
N ILE A 112 32.79 15.93 21.64
CA ILE A 112 33.54 17.15 21.33
C ILE A 112 34.34 17.60 22.56
N THR A 113 33.79 17.46 23.77
CA THR A 113 34.49 17.81 25.01
C THR A 113 35.60 16.83 25.38
N GLU A 114 35.50 15.55 25.02
CA GLU A 114 36.56 14.55 25.26
C GLU A 114 37.75 14.64 24.28
N LYS A 115 37.61 15.39 23.17
CA LYS A 115 38.66 15.59 22.17
C LYS A 115 39.49 16.88 22.36
N LYS A 116 39.31 17.58 23.49
CA LYS A 116 40.11 18.75 23.89
C LYS A 116 40.93 18.44 25.13
#